data_AF-A0A1I6QQD0-F1
#
_entry.id   AF-A0A1I6QQD0-F1
#
_cell.length_a   1.000
_cell.length_b   1.000
_cell.length_c   1.000
_cell.angle_alpha   90.00
_cell.angle_beta   90.00
_cell.angle_gamma   90.00
#
_symmetry.space_group_name_H-M   'P 1'
#
loop_
_entity.id
_entity.type
_entity.pdbx_description
1 polymer ?
#
loop_
_entity_poly.entity_id
_entity_poly.type
_entity_poly.pdbx_seq_one_letter_code
_entity_poly.pdbx_strand_id
1 'polypeptide(L)' 'MNKYKSQSFFKIAIRFAIVFLVLVTVFEVGFSVLKNMSFSIMVEHIFSDGKWQYFVKRIGFMSTFYGVFMAGWYKFIKK' A
#
# COMPACT_ATOMS: atom_id res chain seq x y z
N MET A 1 -14.67 1.94 -25.01
CA MET A 1 -13.22 2.29 -25.06
C MET A 1 -12.60 2.07 -23.69
N ASN A 2 -11.61 1.18 -23.59
CA ASN A 2 -11.00 0.77 -22.33
C ASN A 2 -10.15 1.93 -21.75
N LYS A 3 -10.67 2.66 -20.75
CA LYS A 3 -10.06 3.89 -20.17
C LYS A 3 -8.63 3.71 -19.64
N TYR A 4 -8.23 2.47 -19.37
CA TYR A 4 -6.90 2.12 -18.87
C TYR A 4 -5.86 1.93 -19.98
N LYS A 5 -6.29 1.70 -21.22
CA LYS A 5 -5.39 1.40 -22.35
C LYS A 5 -4.73 2.66 -22.93
N SER A 6 -5.37 3.82 -22.78
CA SER A 6 -4.83 5.11 -23.23
C SER A 6 -4.03 5.86 -22.14
N GLN A 7 -4.04 5.40 -20.89
CA GLN A 7 -3.31 6.05 -19.82
C GLN A 7 -1.89 5.51 -19.69
N SER A 8 -0.96 6.39 -19.30
CA SER A 8 0.43 6.00 -19.04
C SER A 8 0.48 4.93 -17.96
N PHE A 9 1.32 3.92 -18.18
CA PHE A 9 1.54 2.79 -17.26
C PHE A 9 1.87 3.28 -15.85
N PHE A 10 2.76 4.27 -15.74
CA PHE A 10 3.15 4.86 -14.46
C PHE A 10 1.98 5.50 -13.72
N LYS A 11 1.05 6.14 -14.43
CA LYS A 11 -0.13 6.76 -13.82
C LYS A 11 -1.06 5.73 -13.19
N ILE A 12 -1.20 4.58 -13.85
CA ILE A 12 -1.99 3.45 -13.36
C ILE A 12 -1.27 2.78 -12.19
N ALA A 13 0.04 2.55 -12.31
CA ALA A 13 0.86 1.93 -11.27
C ALA A 13 0.84 2.75 -9.98
N ILE A 14 1.03 4.07 -10.07
CA ILE A 14 0.98 4.97 -8.92
C ILE A 14 -0.41 4.97 -8.28
N ARG A 15 -1.50 4.98 -9.08
CA ARG A 15 -2.86 4.89 -8.53
C ARG A 15 -3.08 3.61 -7.73
N PHE A 16 -2.72 2.46 -8.29
CA PHE A 16 -2.88 1.19 -7.60
C PHE A 16 -1.95 1.07 -6.39
N ALA A 17 -0.71 1.57 -6.48
CA ALA A 17 0.21 1.63 -5.36
C ALA A 17 -0.35 2.47 -4.20
N ILE A 18 -0.87 3.67 -4.48
CA ILE A 18 -1.44 4.57 -3.45
C ILE A 18 -2.67 3.92 -2.81
N VAL A 19 -3.59 3.36 -3.61
CA VAL A 19 -4.81 2.72 -3.07
C VAL A 19 -4.43 1.53 -2.18
N PHE A 20 -3.48 0.71 -2.62
CA PHE A 20 -3.00 -0.42 -1.84
C PHE A 20 -2.29 0.02 -0.55
N LEU A 21 -1.47 1.07 -0.63
CA LEU A 21 -0.77 1.65 0.52
C LEU A 21 -1.76 2.10 1.57
N VAL A 22 -2.80 2.85 1.19
CA VAL A 22 -3.85 3.31 2.11
C VAL A 22 -4.58 2.11 2.73
N LEU A 23 -4.99 1.14 1.93
CA LEU A 23 -5.67 -0.07 2.42
C LEU A 23 -4.83 -0.83 3.45
N VAL A 24 -3.58 -1.16 3.09
CA VAL A 24 -2.67 -1.91 3.97
C VAL A 24 -2.40 -1.14 5.26
N THR A 25 -2.21 0.17 5.17
CA THR A 25 -1.99 1.01 6.36
C THR A 25 -3.20 0.99 7.29
N VAL A 26 -4.41 1.13 6.76
CA VAL A 26 -5.65 1.06 7.55
C VAL A 26 -5.83 -0.31 8.19
N PHE A 27 -5.56 -1.39 7.45
CA PHE A 27 -5.63 -2.74 8.00
C PHE A 27 -4.59 -2.96 9.11
N GLU A 28 -3.34 -2.55 8.91
CA GLU A 28 -2.26 -2.80 9.87
C GLU A 28 -2.45 -1.99 11.16
N VAL A 29 -2.94 -0.75 11.03
CA VAL A 29 -3.39 0.07 12.17
C VAL A 29 -4.59 -0.57 12.87
N GLY A 30 -5.62 -0.97 12.13
CA GLY A 30 -6.83 -1.61 12.68
C GLY A 30 -6.51 -2.91 13.42
N PHE A 31 -5.70 -3.78 12.83
CA PHE A 31 -5.23 -5.02 13.47
C PHE A 31 -4.40 -4.75 14.72
N SER A 32 -3.53 -3.73 14.70
CA SER A 32 -2.70 -3.37 15.85
C SER A 32 -3.52 -2.85 17.02
N VAL A 33 -4.60 -2.09 16.74
CA VAL A 33 -5.55 -1.64 17.76
C VAL A 33 -6.35 -2.81 18.33
N LEU A 34 -6.88 -3.70 17.48
CA LEU A 34 -7.64 -4.87 17.93
C LEU A 34 -6.80 -5.83 18.76
N LYS A 35 -5.53 -6.03 18.40
CA LYS A 35 -4.63 -6.96 19.09
C LYS A 35 -4.21 -6.47 20.48
N ASN A 36 -3.98 -5.16 20.62
CA ASN A 36 -3.44 -4.59 21.86
C ASN A 36 -4.51 -3.90 22.73
N MET A 37 -5.76 -3.78 22.26
CA MET A 37 -6.87 -3.03 22.88
C MET A 37 -6.49 -1.64 23.40
N SER A 38 -5.42 -1.05 22.86
CA SER A 38 -4.86 0.22 23.33
C SER A 38 -4.20 0.97 22.18
N PHE A 39 -4.69 2.18 21.94
CA PHE A 39 -4.09 3.11 20.97
C PHE A 39 -2.69 3.54 21.38
N SER A 40 -2.38 3.60 22.68
CA SER A 40 -1.07 4.04 23.16
C SER A 40 0.02 3.02 22.81
N ILE A 41 -0.27 1.73 22.96
CA ILE A 41 0.65 0.63 22.62
C ILE A 41 0.85 0.55 21.10
N MET A 42 -0.18 0.86 20.31
CA MET A 42 -0.08 0.94 18.85
C MET A 42 0.89 2.07 18.42
N VAL A 43 0.75 3.26 18.99
CA VAL A 43 1.63 4.39 18.67
C VAL A 43 3.07 4.05 19.05
N GLU A 44 3.30 3.44 20.21
CA GLU A 44 4.63 3.01 20.62
C GLU A 44 5.20 1.94 19.68
N HIS A 45 4.41 0.95 19.25
CA HIS A 45 4.91 -0.08 18.34
C HIS A 45 5.20 0.40 16.93
N ILE A 46 4.42 1.36 16.42
CA ILE A 46 4.53 1.86 15.04
C ILE A 46 5.48 3.06 14.96
N PHE A 47 5.44 3.98 15.92
CA PHE A 47 6.18 5.25 15.91
C PHE A 47 7.42 5.27 16.81
N SER A 48 7.74 4.20 17.53
CA SER A 48 9.03 4.09 18.24
C SER A 48 10.20 4.12 17.25
N ASP A 49 11.33 4.67 17.72
CA ASP A 49 12.51 4.90 16.92
C ASP A 49 13.00 3.64 16.20
N GLY A 50 13.26 3.79 14.90
CA GLY A 50 13.69 2.70 14.01
C GLY A 50 12.56 1.81 13.48
N LYS A 51 11.43 1.67 14.18
CA LYS A 51 10.31 0.80 13.74
C LYS A 51 9.46 1.44 12.66
N TRP A 52 9.21 2.75 12.75
CA TRP A 52 8.41 3.48 11.76
C TRP A 52 9.08 3.47 10.37
N GLN A 53 10.41 3.57 10.31
CA GLN A 53 11.15 3.52 9.05
C GLN A 53 11.05 2.14 8.39
N TYR A 54 11.14 1.07 9.19
CA TYR A 54 10.96 -0.29 8.70
C TYR A 54 9.54 -0.52 8.17
N PHE A 55 8.54 -0.03 8.90
CA PHE A 55 7.14 -0.07 8.49
C PHE A 55 6.89 0.65 7.16
N VAL A 56 7.36 1.90 7.04
CA VAL A 56 7.23 2.69 5.81
C VAL A 56 7.98 2.06 4.65
N LYS A 57 9.20 1.55 4.86
CA LYS A 57 9.96 0.84 3.82
C LYS A 57 9.26 -0.43 3.35
N ARG A 58 8.77 -1.25 4.28
CA ARG A 58 8.05 -2.51 3.98
C ARG A 58 6.77 -2.24 3.19
N ILE A 59 5.93 -1.32 3.67
CA ILE A 59 4.67 -0.97 3.00
C ILE A 59 4.94 -0.29 1.65
N GLY A 60 5.91 0.62 1.60
CA GLY A 60 6.30 1.30 0.37
C GLY A 60 6.77 0.32 -0.71
N PHE A 61 7.59 -0.66 -0.34
CA PHE A 61 8.05 -1.71 -1.25
C PHE A 61 6.90 -2.58 -1.75
N MET A 62 6.07 -3.12 -0.85
CA MET A 62 4.91 -3.95 -1.21
C MET A 62 3.92 -3.19 -2.11
N SER A 63 3.62 -1.93 -1.77
CA SER A 63 2.71 -1.08 -2.54
C SER A 63 3.24 -0.78 -3.94
N THR A 64 4.55 -0.55 -4.05
CA THR A 64 5.19 -0.30 -5.34
C THR A 64 5.13 -1.55 -6.22
N PHE A 65 5.49 -2.72 -5.68
CA PHE A 65 5.40 -3.99 -6.40
C PHE A 65 3.98 -4.29 -6.84
N TYR A 66 3.01 -4.14 -5.94
CA TYR A 66 1.60 -4.35 -6.24
C TYR A 66 1.09 -3.41 -7.34
N GLY A 67 1.43 -2.12 -7.25
CA GLY A 67 1.04 -1.12 -8.24
C GLY A 67 1.61 -1.41 -9.63
N VAL A 68 2.89 -1.77 -9.71
CA VAL A 68 3.57 -2.15 -10.96
C VAL A 68 2.96 -3.44 -11.53
N PHE A 69 2.71 -4.44 -10.70
CA PHE A 69 2.10 -5.71 -11.12
C PHE A 69 0.68 -5.49 -11.66
N MET A 70 -0.16 -4.74 -10.94
CA MET A 70 -1.52 -4.43 -11.37
C MET A 70 -1.56 -3.56 -12.63
N ALA A 71 -0.65 -2.58 -12.75
CA ALA A 71 -0.52 -1.81 -13.99
C ALA A 71 -0.09 -2.70 -15.16
N GLY A 72 0.80 -3.66 -14.92
CA GLY A 72 1.21 -4.66 -15.91
C GLY A 72 0.04 -5.52 -16.33
N TRP A 73 -0.69 -6.08 -15.38
CA TRP A 73 -1.88 -6.89 -15.62
C TRP A 73 -2.93 -6.13 -16.44
N TYR A 74 -3.27 -4.91 -16.03
CA TYR A 74 -4.30 -4.12 -16.71
C TYR A 74 -3.89 -3.66 -18.11
N LYS A 75 -2.58 -3.49 -18.37
CA LYS A 75 -2.09 -3.02 -19.67
C LYS A 75 -1.79 -4.15 -20.65
N PHE A 76 -1.23 -5.26 -20.16
CA PHE A 76 -0.72 -6.35 -20.99
C PHE A 76 -1.63 -7.58 -21.04
N ILE A 77 -2.34 -7.88 -19.95
CA ILE A 77 -3.12 -9.13 -19.81
C ILE A 77 -4.62 -8.88 -19.99
N LYS A 78 -5.14 -7.80 -19.40
CA LYS A 78 -6.56 -7.45 -19.48
C LYS A 78 -6.84 -6.74 -20.81
N LYS A 79 -7.26 -7.52 -21.82
CA LYS A 79 -7.49 -7.09 -23.21
C LYS A 79 -8.59 -6.03 -23.35
#